data_AF-A0A7S1Y660-F1
#
_entry.id   AF-A0A7S1Y660-F1
#
_cell.length_a   1.000
_cell.length_b   1.000
_cell.length_c   1.000
_cell.angle_alpha   90.00
_cell.angle_beta   90.00
_cell.angle_gamma   90.00
#
_symmetry.space_group_name_H-M   'P 1'
#
loop_
_entity.id
_entity.type
_entity.pdbx_description
1 polymer ?
#
loop_
_entity_poly.entity_id
_entity_poly.type
_entity_poly.pdbx_seq_one_letter_code
_entity_poly.pdbx_strand_id
1 'polypeptide(L)'
;SGDYCFYDLPVGTYTVTEENPPNFVDVTDADGPLLQGPNDDTDGTILAVPVGPGENVTAQDFVDEELKTISGVLLEDTDDDGEGDDPIPGSTVTLISPEGVVLDSTTTDSDGSFEFTGVVPDDGYKVVQENLPEFSDVTDTDGTTGGTTLSEILVDVSEEDAPGLVFVDEVSSSAPSGGPTASPTATPLGSICGTVLEDDDNDDVGDSDAPIVGALISLFDGAGADTDAATPIATTATDESGDYCFYDLPVGTYT
;
A
#
# COMPACT_ATOMS: atom_id res chain seq x y z
N SER A 1 -6.34 -22.43 -33.60
CA SER A 1 -7.65 -21.76 -33.46
C SER A 1 -8.42 -22.52 -32.40
N GLY A 2 -9.27 -21.83 -31.64
CA GLY A 2 -10.11 -22.40 -30.57
C GLY A 2 -11.45 -22.95 -31.07
N ASP A 3 -11.54 -23.34 -32.34
CA ASP A 3 -12.80 -23.84 -32.91
C ASP A 3 -13.04 -25.29 -32.49
N TYR A 4 -14.25 -25.60 -32.00
CA TYR A 4 -14.70 -26.96 -31.76
C TYR A 4 -15.93 -27.31 -32.60
N CYS A 5 -16.15 -28.60 -32.88
CA CYS A 5 -17.31 -29.06 -33.62
C CYS A 5 -17.66 -30.53 -33.29
N PHE A 6 -18.95 -30.79 -33.09
CA PHE A 6 -19.50 -32.13 -32.96
C PHE A 6 -20.31 -32.49 -34.22
N TYR A 7 -19.87 -33.52 -34.95
CA TYR A 7 -20.50 -33.93 -36.20
C TYR A 7 -21.54 -35.04 -36.02
N ASP A 8 -22.50 -35.09 -36.95
CA ASP A 8 -23.49 -36.18 -37.09
C ASP A 8 -24.34 -36.42 -35.83
N LEU A 9 -24.63 -35.35 -35.07
CA LEU A 9 -25.48 -35.43 -33.89
C LEU A 9 -26.92 -35.83 -34.26
N PRO A 10 -27.50 -36.85 -33.62
CA PRO A 10 -28.93 -37.12 -33.70
C PRO A 10 -29.76 -35.90 -33.28
N VAL A 11 -31.02 -35.85 -33.72
CA VAL A 11 -31.98 -34.85 -33.23
C VAL A 11 -32.14 -35.02 -31.71
N GLY A 12 -31.97 -33.93 -30.96
CA GLY A 12 -32.00 -33.96 -29.51
C GLY A 12 -31.67 -32.61 -28.89
N THR A 13 -31.66 -32.56 -27.57
CA THR A 13 -31.15 -31.43 -26.78
C THR A 13 -29.88 -31.90 -26.10
N TYR A 14 -28.82 -31.11 -26.25
CA TYR A 14 -27.50 -31.39 -25.72
C TYR A 14 -27.11 -30.38 -24.65
N THR A 15 -26.15 -30.78 -23.83
CA THR A 15 -25.43 -29.90 -22.90
C THR A 15 -23.98 -29.88 -23.36
N VAL A 16 -23.36 -28.71 -23.36
CA VAL A 16 -21.94 -28.54 -23.72
C VAL A 16 -21.23 -27.95 -22.52
N THR A 17 -20.12 -28.57 -22.11
CA THR A 17 -19.34 -28.16 -20.95
C THR A 17 -17.91 -27.85 -21.37
N GLU A 18 -17.35 -26.75 -20.89
CA GLU A 18 -15.94 -26.41 -20.94
C GLU A 18 -15.26 -26.68 -19.59
N GLU A 19 -13.97 -27.01 -19.64
CA GLU A 19 -13.11 -27.02 -18.47
C GLU A 19 -12.00 -25.98 -18.70
N ASN A 20 -11.97 -24.97 -17.84
CA ASN A 20 -11.00 -23.89 -17.94
C ASN A 20 -9.55 -24.40 -17.88
N PRO A 21 -8.67 -23.92 -18.77
CA PRO A 21 -7.24 -24.08 -18.58
C PRO A 21 -6.78 -23.45 -17.25
N PRO A 22 -5.62 -23.87 -16.70
CA PRO A 22 -5.04 -23.18 -15.55
C PRO A 22 -4.88 -21.68 -15.82
N ASN A 23 -5.16 -20.85 -14.81
CA ASN A 23 -5.12 -19.39 -14.85
C ASN A 23 -6.21 -18.71 -15.69
N PHE A 24 -7.28 -19.41 -16.06
CA PHE A 24 -8.45 -18.80 -16.68
C PHE A 24 -9.66 -18.89 -15.75
N VAL A 25 -10.55 -17.91 -15.84
CA VAL A 25 -11.85 -17.88 -15.20
C VAL A 25 -12.95 -17.68 -16.24
N ASP A 26 -14.08 -18.35 -16.01
CA ASP A 26 -15.28 -18.22 -16.84
C ASP A 26 -15.84 -16.79 -16.73
N VAL A 27 -16.17 -16.19 -17.88
CA VAL A 27 -16.82 -14.86 -17.94
C VAL A 27 -18.25 -14.99 -18.44
N THR A 28 -18.42 -15.51 -19.66
CA THR A 28 -19.75 -15.73 -20.27
C THR A 28 -19.73 -16.85 -21.28
N ASP A 29 -20.81 -17.60 -21.38
CA ASP A 29 -21.07 -18.53 -22.48
C ASP A 29 -22.24 -18.09 -23.40
N ALA A 30 -22.66 -19.00 -24.29
CA ALA A 30 -23.74 -18.78 -25.24
C ALA A 30 -25.14 -18.70 -24.63
N ASP A 31 -25.35 -19.16 -23.39
CA ASP A 31 -26.61 -18.96 -22.65
C ASP A 31 -26.71 -17.53 -22.08
N GLY A 32 -25.59 -16.78 -22.10
CA GLY A 32 -25.46 -15.40 -21.64
C GLY A 32 -25.33 -15.32 -20.11
N PRO A 33 -25.03 -14.13 -19.55
CA PRO A 33 -24.84 -14.00 -18.10
C PRO A 33 -26.16 -14.36 -17.39
N LEU A 34 -26.16 -15.50 -16.69
CA LEU A 34 -27.31 -15.97 -15.91
C LEU A 34 -27.59 -15.00 -14.75
N LEU A 35 -28.36 -13.94 -14.99
CA LEU A 35 -29.16 -13.15 -14.03
C LEU A 35 -28.61 -12.76 -12.63
N GLN A 36 -27.32 -12.92 -12.26
CA GLN A 36 -26.84 -12.51 -10.92
C GLN A 36 -25.43 -11.91 -10.85
N GLY A 37 -25.06 -11.05 -11.80
CA GLY A 37 -23.86 -10.20 -11.69
C GLY A 37 -22.81 -10.52 -12.74
N PRO A 38 -21.71 -9.75 -12.79
CA PRO A 38 -20.53 -10.13 -13.56
C PRO A 38 -20.00 -11.43 -12.95
N ASN A 39 -19.85 -12.50 -13.74
CA ASN A 39 -19.27 -13.81 -13.36
C ASN A 39 -20.19 -14.84 -12.63
N ASP A 40 -21.50 -14.96 -12.94
CA ASP A 40 -22.36 -16.07 -12.44
C ASP A 40 -22.55 -17.25 -13.42
N ASP A 41 -21.68 -17.39 -14.43
CA ASP A 41 -21.57 -18.61 -15.22
C ASP A 41 -20.33 -19.39 -14.77
N THR A 42 -20.38 -19.92 -13.55
CA THR A 42 -19.21 -20.55 -12.88
C THR A 42 -19.08 -22.05 -13.16
N ASP A 43 -19.85 -22.61 -14.08
CA ASP A 43 -19.80 -24.05 -14.37
C ASP A 43 -19.35 -24.39 -15.79
N GLY A 44 -19.05 -23.39 -16.62
CA GLY A 44 -18.64 -23.56 -18.01
C GLY A 44 -19.64 -24.40 -18.81
N THR A 45 -20.95 -24.30 -18.53
CA THR A 45 -21.96 -25.22 -19.09
C THR A 45 -23.11 -24.50 -19.82
N ILE A 46 -23.14 -24.72 -21.14
CA ILE A 46 -24.30 -24.44 -21.97
C ILE A 46 -25.35 -25.54 -21.75
N LEU A 47 -26.44 -25.20 -21.05
CA LEU A 47 -27.39 -26.16 -20.49
C LEU A 47 -28.30 -26.79 -21.54
N ALA A 48 -28.64 -26.06 -22.61
CA ALA A 48 -29.64 -26.51 -23.57
C ALA A 48 -29.37 -26.09 -25.02
N VAL A 49 -28.75 -27.00 -25.79
CA VAL A 49 -28.50 -26.85 -27.23
C VAL A 49 -29.45 -27.75 -28.04
N PRO A 50 -30.60 -27.25 -28.53
CA PRO A 50 -31.52 -28.04 -29.34
C PRO A 50 -31.01 -28.18 -30.78
N VAL A 51 -30.83 -29.43 -31.24
CA VAL A 51 -30.41 -29.75 -32.61
C VAL A 51 -31.58 -30.39 -33.36
N GLY A 52 -32.11 -29.69 -34.35
CA GLY A 52 -33.14 -30.15 -35.27
C GLY A 52 -32.63 -30.98 -36.46
N PRO A 53 -33.53 -31.53 -37.30
CA PRO A 53 -33.15 -32.38 -38.43
C PRO A 53 -32.29 -31.64 -39.47
N GLY A 54 -31.01 -32.03 -39.58
CA GLY A 54 -30.06 -31.40 -40.52
C GLY A 54 -29.69 -29.96 -40.15
N GLU A 55 -29.96 -29.56 -38.91
CA GLU A 55 -29.61 -28.24 -38.38
C GLU A 55 -28.15 -28.20 -37.96
N ASN A 56 -27.49 -27.08 -38.24
CA ASN A 56 -26.20 -26.74 -37.65
C ASN A 56 -26.46 -25.66 -36.60
N VAL A 57 -26.23 -25.98 -35.34
CA VAL A 57 -26.22 -24.99 -34.25
C VAL A 57 -24.80 -24.46 -34.12
N THR A 58 -24.64 -23.15 -34.19
CA THR A 58 -23.35 -22.44 -34.18
C THR A 58 -23.38 -21.34 -33.11
N ALA A 59 -22.24 -20.68 -32.85
CA ALA A 59 -22.13 -19.67 -31.80
C ALA A 59 -22.47 -20.25 -30.43
N GLN A 60 -21.93 -21.43 -30.15
CA GLN A 60 -21.89 -22.02 -28.82
C GLN A 60 -20.50 -21.65 -28.32
N ASP A 61 -20.32 -20.37 -28.02
CA ASP A 61 -19.01 -19.80 -27.74
C ASP A 61 -18.87 -19.66 -26.22
N PHE A 62 -17.68 -19.93 -25.72
CA PHE A 62 -17.28 -19.65 -24.34
C PHE A 62 -16.32 -18.45 -24.35
N VAL A 63 -16.37 -17.67 -23.28
CA VAL A 63 -15.50 -16.52 -23.06
C VAL A 63 -14.84 -16.69 -21.70
N ASP A 64 -13.54 -16.91 -21.75
CA ASP A 64 -12.70 -17.01 -20.57
C ASP A 64 -11.76 -15.82 -20.49
N GLU A 65 -11.32 -15.54 -19.27
CA GLU A 65 -10.41 -14.45 -18.99
C GLU A 65 -9.21 -14.92 -18.16
N GLU A 66 -8.03 -14.46 -18.56
CA GLU A 66 -6.78 -14.80 -17.88
C GLU A 66 -6.67 -14.05 -16.55
N LEU A 67 -6.44 -14.80 -15.47
CA LEU A 67 -6.14 -14.27 -14.15
C LEU A 67 -4.84 -13.46 -14.16
N LYS A 68 -4.78 -12.46 -13.29
CA LYS A 68 -3.72 -11.46 -13.22
C LYS A 68 -2.86 -11.63 -11.98
N THR A 69 -1.77 -10.90 -11.99
CA THR A 69 -0.79 -10.82 -10.91
C THR A 69 -0.63 -9.37 -10.45
N ILE A 70 -0.52 -9.18 -9.14
CA ILE A 70 -0.15 -7.90 -8.51
C ILE A 70 1.13 -8.15 -7.72
N SER A 71 2.16 -7.33 -7.93
CA SER A 71 3.44 -7.51 -7.22
C SER A 71 4.14 -6.18 -6.94
N GLY A 72 4.97 -6.18 -5.90
CA GLY A 72 5.67 -5.00 -5.47
C GLY A 72 6.74 -5.27 -4.42
N VAL A 73 7.24 -4.18 -3.84
CA VAL A 73 8.26 -4.17 -2.79
C VAL A 73 7.88 -3.21 -1.66
N LEU A 74 8.39 -3.48 -0.46
CA LEU A 74 8.41 -2.57 0.68
C LEU A 74 9.86 -2.24 1.02
N LEU A 75 10.17 -0.95 1.08
CA LEU A 75 11.51 -0.42 1.24
C LEU A 75 11.60 0.55 2.44
N GLU A 76 12.77 0.62 3.03
CA GLU A 76 13.17 1.58 4.07
C GLU A 76 13.81 2.80 3.41
N ASP A 77 13.31 3.99 3.68
CA ASP A 77 14.01 5.26 3.46
C ASP A 77 15.02 5.45 4.59
N THR A 78 16.31 5.37 4.25
CA THR A 78 17.41 5.44 5.22
C THR A 78 18.11 6.80 5.24
N ASP A 79 17.72 7.72 4.36
CA ASP A 79 18.35 9.03 4.23
C ASP A 79 17.41 10.24 4.14
N ASP A 80 16.09 10.02 4.34
CA ASP A 80 15.00 11.02 4.41
C ASP A 80 14.88 11.81 3.10
N ASP A 81 15.10 11.14 1.96
CA ASP A 81 14.90 11.70 0.62
C ASP A 81 13.54 11.33 0.00
N GLY A 82 12.78 10.44 0.66
CA GLY A 82 11.45 9.98 0.27
C GLY A 82 11.46 8.80 -0.71
N GLU A 83 12.63 8.30 -1.09
CA GLU A 83 12.79 7.10 -1.92
C GLU A 83 13.25 5.91 -1.07
N GLY A 84 12.90 4.70 -1.51
CA GLY A 84 13.29 3.49 -0.80
C GLY A 84 14.73 3.03 -1.09
N ASP A 85 15.50 2.75 -0.04
CA ASP A 85 16.89 2.31 -0.11
C ASP A 85 17.07 0.80 0.11
N ASP A 86 16.61 0.32 1.27
CA ASP A 86 16.86 -1.02 1.78
C ASP A 86 15.55 -1.83 1.87
N PRO A 87 15.54 -3.16 1.66
CA PRO A 87 14.32 -3.95 1.73
C PRO A 87 13.81 -4.17 3.16
N ILE A 88 12.48 -4.10 3.37
CA ILE A 88 11.84 -4.42 4.65
C ILE A 88 11.15 -5.79 4.59
N PRO A 89 11.75 -6.84 5.20
CA PRO A 89 11.17 -8.18 5.25
C PRO A 89 10.16 -8.37 6.39
N GLY A 90 9.15 -9.20 6.16
CA GLY A 90 8.21 -9.69 7.18
C GLY A 90 7.01 -8.78 7.46
N SER A 91 6.84 -7.69 6.72
CA SER A 91 5.66 -6.83 6.78
C SER A 91 4.46 -7.54 6.16
N THR A 92 3.25 -7.36 6.71
CA THR A 92 2.04 -7.98 6.17
C THR A 92 1.44 -7.09 5.09
N VAL A 93 1.15 -7.67 3.93
CA VAL A 93 0.49 -7.00 2.80
C VAL A 93 -0.81 -7.73 2.49
N THR A 94 -1.90 -6.99 2.35
CA THR A 94 -3.27 -7.51 2.19
C THR A 94 -3.86 -7.04 0.87
N LEU A 95 -4.46 -7.96 0.11
CA LEU A 95 -5.24 -7.64 -1.08
C LEU A 95 -6.73 -7.56 -0.71
N ILE A 96 -7.37 -6.45 -1.07
CA ILE A 96 -8.78 -6.18 -0.81
C ILE A 96 -9.49 -5.93 -2.13
N SER A 97 -10.65 -6.57 -2.31
CA SER A 97 -11.51 -6.42 -3.50
C SER A 97 -12.11 -5.01 -3.60
N PRO A 98 -12.64 -4.62 -4.77
CA PRO A 98 -13.39 -3.37 -4.94
C PRO A 98 -14.56 -3.20 -3.97
N GLU A 99 -15.17 -4.29 -3.49
CA GLU A 99 -16.25 -4.30 -2.50
C GLU A 99 -15.76 -4.12 -1.05
N GLY A 100 -14.44 -4.05 -0.83
CA GLY A 100 -13.83 -3.92 0.49
C GLY A 100 -13.68 -5.25 1.25
N VAL A 101 -13.67 -6.39 0.53
CA VAL A 101 -13.47 -7.71 1.13
C VAL A 101 -12.00 -8.11 1.03
N VAL A 102 -11.41 -8.57 2.15
CA VAL A 102 -10.07 -9.16 2.13
C VAL A 102 -10.09 -10.46 1.34
N LEU A 103 -9.30 -10.51 0.27
CA LEU A 103 -9.19 -11.68 -0.61
C LEU A 103 -8.01 -12.57 -0.22
N ASP A 104 -6.86 -11.95 0.07
CA ASP A 104 -5.63 -12.66 0.43
C ASP A 104 -4.69 -11.77 1.26
N SER A 105 -3.69 -12.39 1.89
CA SER A 105 -2.62 -11.71 2.62
C SER A 105 -1.30 -12.47 2.48
N THR A 106 -0.22 -11.74 2.29
CA THR A 106 1.14 -12.28 2.24
C THR A 106 2.08 -11.48 3.15
N THR A 107 3.32 -11.93 3.30
CA THR A 107 4.36 -11.19 4.02
C THR A 107 5.53 -10.90 3.09
N THR A 108 6.11 -9.70 3.18
CA THR A 108 7.28 -9.33 2.38
C THR A 108 8.45 -10.29 2.63
N ASP A 109 9.16 -10.68 1.57
CA ASP A 109 10.29 -11.60 1.66
C ASP A 109 11.61 -10.89 2.01
N SER A 110 12.74 -11.61 1.93
CA SER A 110 14.07 -11.04 2.27
C SER A 110 14.51 -9.89 1.38
N ASP A 111 13.92 -9.77 0.19
CA ASP A 111 14.18 -8.69 -0.76
C ASP A 111 13.04 -7.64 -0.69
N GLY A 112 12.22 -7.67 0.36
CA GLY A 112 11.08 -6.77 0.57
C GLY A 112 9.91 -7.04 -0.37
N SER A 113 9.96 -8.12 -1.17
CA SER A 113 9.01 -8.35 -2.26
C SER A 113 7.72 -9.03 -1.79
N PHE A 114 6.61 -8.71 -2.44
CA PHE A 114 5.32 -9.39 -2.27
C PHE A 114 4.64 -9.66 -3.63
N GLU A 115 3.78 -10.68 -3.67
CA GLU A 115 3.04 -11.07 -4.88
C GLU A 115 1.68 -11.66 -4.53
N PHE A 116 0.67 -11.31 -5.32
CA PHE A 116 -0.66 -11.93 -5.37
C PHE A 116 -0.88 -12.46 -6.78
N THR A 117 -1.10 -13.77 -6.91
CA THR A 117 -1.40 -14.43 -8.18
C THR A 117 -2.86 -14.89 -8.22
N GLY A 118 -3.43 -15.04 -9.41
CA GLY A 118 -4.79 -15.57 -9.52
C GLY A 118 -5.85 -14.51 -9.23
N VAL A 119 -5.52 -13.22 -9.47
CA VAL A 119 -6.42 -12.09 -9.26
C VAL A 119 -7.37 -12.00 -10.45
N VAL A 120 -8.68 -11.92 -10.21
CA VAL A 120 -9.66 -11.73 -11.28
C VAL A 120 -9.53 -10.31 -11.84
N PRO A 121 -9.55 -10.10 -13.15
CA PRO A 121 -9.52 -8.75 -13.72
C PRO A 121 -10.63 -7.86 -13.20
N ASP A 122 -10.23 -6.72 -12.64
CA ASP A 122 -11.12 -5.66 -12.18
C ASP A 122 -10.33 -4.36 -12.01
N ASP A 123 -11.05 -3.24 -11.95
CA ASP A 123 -10.52 -1.96 -11.52
C ASP A 123 -10.90 -1.70 -10.04
N GLY A 124 -9.96 -1.20 -9.24
CA GLY A 124 -10.25 -0.76 -7.87
C GLY A 124 -9.94 -1.77 -6.77
N TYR A 125 -9.01 -2.70 -7.01
CA TYR A 125 -8.36 -3.40 -5.90
C TYR A 125 -7.61 -2.41 -5.01
N LYS A 126 -7.46 -2.80 -3.74
CA LYS A 126 -6.58 -2.11 -2.78
C LYS A 126 -5.53 -3.08 -2.28
N VAL A 127 -4.28 -2.64 -2.31
CA VAL A 127 -3.18 -3.31 -1.64
C VAL A 127 -2.85 -2.51 -0.39
N VAL A 128 -2.96 -3.14 0.78
CA VAL A 128 -2.76 -2.48 2.07
C VAL A 128 -1.59 -3.11 2.80
N GLN A 129 -0.66 -2.29 3.25
CA GLN A 129 0.46 -2.70 4.09
C GLN A 129 0.14 -2.46 5.57
N GLU A 130 0.60 -3.35 6.45
CA GLU A 130 0.70 -3.11 7.89
C GLU A 130 2.14 -2.81 8.30
N ASN A 131 2.38 -1.69 8.96
CA ASN A 131 3.73 -1.34 9.42
C ASN A 131 4.25 -2.31 10.46
N LEU A 132 5.53 -2.65 10.31
CA LEU A 132 6.25 -3.32 11.38
C LEU A 132 6.38 -2.38 12.59
N PRO A 133 6.54 -2.94 13.80
CA PRO A 133 6.87 -2.12 14.96
C PRO A 133 8.13 -1.30 14.64
N GLU A 134 8.10 -0.01 14.98
CA GLU A 134 9.19 0.95 14.73
C GLU A 134 9.28 1.49 13.29
N PHE A 135 8.30 1.23 12.41
CA PHE A 135 8.25 1.83 11.07
C PHE A 135 7.02 2.74 10.88
N SER A 136 7.20 3.79 10.09
CA SER A 136 6.17 4.77 9.72
C SER A 136 6.18 5.06 8.22
N ASP A 137 5.00 5.27 7.65
CA ASP A 137 4.82 5.49 6.21
C ASP A 137 5.52 6.78 5.74
N VAL A 138 6.21 6.69 4.59
CA VAL A 138 6.88 7.82 3.93
C VAL A 138 6.21 8.13 2.59
N THR A 139 6.29 7.20 1.63
CA THR A 139 5.72 7.34 0.28
C THR A 139 5.21 6.01 -0.27
N ASP A 140 4.42 6.08 -1.34
CA ASP A 140 3.91 4.93 -2.08
C ASP A 140 3.86 5.24 -3.59
N THR A 141 3.55 4.22 -4.40
CA THR A 141 3.55 4.32 -5.88
C THR A 141 2.43 5.17 -6.46
N ASP A 142 1.29 5.32 -5.77
CA ASP A 142 0.23 6.20 -6.25
C ASP A 142 0.49 7.69 -5.92
N GLY A 143 1.59 7.95 -5.20
CA GLY A 143 2.20 9.27 -5.08
C GLY A 143 1.40 10.20 -4.18
N THR A 144 0.58 9.65 -3.28
CA THR A 144 -0.31 10.44 -2.43
C THR A 144 0.46 11.02 -1.24
N THR A 145 1.42 11.91 -1.48
CA THR A 145 2.13 12.63 -0.42
C THR A 145 1.13 13.50 0.36
N GLY A 146 0.79 13.08 1.59
CA GLY A 146 -0.14 13.79 2.48
C GLY A 146 -1.60 13.34 2.46
N GLY A 147 -1.89 12.14 1.96
CA GLY A 147 -3.19 11.46 2.12
C GLY A 147 -3.26 10.61 3.39
N THR A 148 -4.46 10.38 3.94
CA THR A 148 -4.67 9.68 5.22
C THR A 148 -4.40 8.16 5.22
N THR A 149 -3.78 7.60 4.18
CA THR A 149 -3.57 6.15 4.01
C THR A 149 -2.37 5.85 3.10
N LEU A 150 -1.15 6.30 3.45
CA LEU A 150 0.08 5.92 2.71
C LEU A 150 0.37 4.41 2.75
N SER A 151 -0.31 3.68 3.63
CA SER A 151 -0.31 2.22 3.67
C SER A 151 -1.34 1.57 2.73
N GLU A 152 -1.96 2.30 1.78
CA GLU A 152 -2.93 1.76 0.81
C GLU A 152 -2.65 2.25 -0.62
N ILE A 153 -2.48 1.32 -1.57
CA ILE A 153 -2.35 1.59 -3.01
C ILE A 153 -3.60 1.10 -3.75
N LEU A 154 -4.18 1.94 -4.60
CA LEU A 154 -5.22 1.54 -5.55
C LEU A 154 -4.62 0.87 -6.80
N VAL A 155 -5.18 -0.28 -7.19
CA VAL A 155 -4.65 -1.11 -8.28
C VAL A 155 -5.74 -1.43 -9.30
N ASP A 156 -5.37 -1.29 -10.57
CA ASP A 156 -6.17 -1.68 -11.74
C ASP A 156 -5.46 -2.84 -12.44
N VAL A 157 -6.14 -3.99 -12.54
CA VAL A 157 -5.69 -5.17 -13.29
C VAL A 157 -6.70 -5.59 -14.36
N SER A 158 -7.56 -4.66 -14.79
CA SER A 158 -8.61 -4.94 -15.77
C SER A 158 -8.06 -5.44 -17.11
N GLU A 159 -6.88 -4.95 -17.52
CA GLU A 159 -6.28 -5.29 -18.82
C GLU A 159 -4.94 -6.04 -18.69
N GLU A 160 -4.10 -5.68 -17.72
CA GLU A 160 -2.74 -6.21 -17.55
C GLU A 160 -2.39 -6.48 -16.09
N ASP A 161 -1.29 -7.22 -15.87
CA ASP A 161 -0.71 -7.39 -14.54
C ASP A 161 -0.27 -6.04 -13.97
N ALA A 162 -0.25 -5.92 -12.64
CA ALA A 162 0.26 -4.74 -11.94
C ALA A 162 1.56 -5.04 -11.19
N PRO A 163 2.72 -5.06 -11.90
CA PRO A 163 4.02 -5.15 -11.25
C PRO A 163 4.51 -3.77 -10.77
N GLY A 164 5.43 -3.78 -9.81
CA GLY A 164 6.21 -2.60 -9.44
C GLY A 164 5.49 -1.64 -8.49
N LEU A 165 4.58 -2.16 -7.66
CA LEU A 165 4.12 -1.42 -6.48
C LEU A 165 5.29 -1.23 -5.52
N VAL A 166 5.34 -0.09 -4.86
CA VAL A 166 6.36 0.32 -3.91
C VAL A 166 5.64 0.99 -2.75
N PHE A 167 5.91 0.47 -1.56
CA PHE A 167 5.70 1.16 -0.29
C PHE A 167 7.08 1.57 0.26
N VAL A 168 7.16 2.75 0.85
CA VAL A 168 8.37 3.26 1.48
C VAL A 168 8.02 3.66 2.91
N ASP A 169 8.73 3.08 3.86
CA ASP A 169 8.64 3.40 5.28
C ASP A 169 9.98 3.93 5.79
N GLU A 170 10.00 4.63 6.91
CA GLU A 170 11.21 4.97 7.66
C GLU A 170 11.16 4.38 9.06
N VAL A 171 12.31 4.19 9.70
CA VAL A 171 12.36 3.83 11.11
C VAL A 171 11.88 5.01 11.94
N SER A 172 10.76 4.83 12.65
CA SER A 172 10.17 5.84 13.52
C SER A 172 11.21 6.37 14.52
N SER A 173 11.21 7.69 14.72
CA SER A 173 12.25 8.30 15.52
C SER A 173 12.07 7.97 17.02
N SER A 174 13.18 7.60 17.66
CA SER A 174 13.20 7.35 19.10
C SER A 174 13.34 8.66 19.87
N ALA A 175 12.79 8.71 21.08
CA ALA A 175 12.93 9.87 21.96
C ALA A 175 14.40 10.31 22.09
N PRO A 176 14.74 11.59 21.83
CA PRO A 176 16.10 12.11 21.95
C PRO A 176 16.73 11.84 23.31
N SER A 177 18.06 11.77 23.31
CA SER A 177 18.82 11.63 24.54
C SER A 177 18.88 12.97 25.30
N GLY A 178 19.03 12.90 26.63
CA GLY A 178 19.22 14.10 27.47
C GLY A 178 20.60 14.77 27.31
N GLY A 179 21.44 14.30 26.38
CA GLY A 179 22.79 14.79 26.17
C GLY A 179 23.53 13.95 25.12
N PRO A 180 24.46 14.53 24.36
CA PRO A 180 25.07 13.87 23.20
C PRO A 180 25.81 12.59 23.58
N THR A 181 25.67 11.57 22.74
CA THR A 181 26.36 10.30 22.91
C THR A 181 27.88 10.48 22.82
N ALA A 182 28.60 9.90 23.78
CA ALA A 182 30.06 10.03 23.90
C ALA A 182 30.87 9.05 23.03
N SER A 183 30.23 8.25 22.19
CA SER A 183 30.86 7.22 21.34
C SER A 183 30.35 7.30 19.90
N PRO A 184 31.17 6.97 18.89
CA PRO A 184 30.71 6.97 17.52
C PRO A 184 29.58 5.93 17.34
N THR A 185 28.43 6.39 16.87
CA THR A 185 27.33 5.52 16.43
C THR A 185 27.55 5.07 14.98
N ALA A 186 26.98 3.92 14.64
CA ALA A 186 27.04 3.39 13.27
C ALA A 186 26.12 4.16 12.32
N THR A 187 25.06 4.77 12.85
CA THR A 187 24.12 5.64 12.13
C THR A 187 24.47 7.12 12.39
N PRO A 188 24.34 7.99 11.38
CA PRO A 188 24.49 9.44 11.57
C PRO A 188 23.36 9.94 12.46
N LEU A 189 23.70 10.68 13.52
CA LEU A 189 22.73 11.29 14.42
C LEU A 189 22.86 12.82 14.38
N GLY A 190 21.72 13.50 14.38
CA GLY A 190 21.57 14.94 14.40
C GLY A 190 21.19 15.50 15.77
N SER A 191 20.97 16.81 15.82
CA SER A 191 20.43 17.50 16.99
C SER A 191 19.63 18.72 16.57
N ILE A 192 18.51 18.97 17.25
CA ILE A 192 17.69 20.17 17.08
C ILE A 192 17.88 21.03 18.33
N CYS A 193 18.42 22.22 18.16
CA CYS A 193 18.67 23.16 19.25
C CYS A 193 18.12 24.55 18.91
N GLY A 194 17.72 25.30 19.93
CA GLY A 194 17.23 26.66 19.76
C GLY A 194 17.18 27.41 21.08
N THR A 195 16.60 28.61 21.00
CA THR A 195 16.46 29.53 22.14
C THR A 195 15.04 30.07 22.20
N VAL A 196 14.54 30.35 23.41
CA VAL A 196 13.31 31.10 23.62
C VAL A 196 13.67 32.41 24.33
N LEU A 197 13.45 33.52 23.63
CA LEU A 197 13.76 34.88 24.08
C LEU A 197 12.47 35.72 24.07
N GLU A 198 12.39 36.71 24.94
CA GLU A 198 11.34 37.74 24.91
C GLU A 198 11.62 38.74 23.76
N ASP A 199 10.56 39.40 23.28
CA ASP A 199 10.63 40.56 22.38
C ASP A 199 10.05 41.74 23.16
N ASP A 200 10.92 42.51 23.81
CA ASP A 200 10.53 43.60 24.71
C ASP A 200 10.29 44.93 23.97
N ASP A 201 10.83 45.07 22.75
CA ASP A 201 10.80 46.31 21.98
C ASP A 201 9.91 46.27 20.72
N ASN A 202 9.25 45.14 20.48
CA ASN A 202 8.29 44.88 19.41
C ASN A 202 8.95 45.05 18.02
N ASP A 203 10.16 44.53 17.84
CA ASP A 203 10.87 44.50 16.57
C ASP A 203 10.82 43.13 15.85
N ASP A 204 10.08 42.17 16.42
CA ASP A 204 9.95 40.79 15.95
C ASP A 204 11.27 39.99 15.98
N VAL A 205 12.25 40.41 16.78
CA VAL A 205 13.53 39.71 17.02
C VAL A 205 13.67 39.43 18.52
N GLY A 206 14.15 38.22 18.86
CA GLY A 206 14.37 37.86 20.26
C GLY A 206 15.54 38.62 20.91
N ASP A 207 15.28 39.21 22.07
CA ASP A 207 16.25 39.98 22.84
C ASP A 207 17.22 39.09 23.61
N SER A 208 18.52 39.19 23.27
CA SER A 208 19.56 38.33 23.85
C SER A 208 19.78 38.50 25.37
N ASP A 209 19.30 39.59 25.96
CA ASP A 209 19.35 39.86 27.39
C ASP A 209 18.04 39.51 28.13
N ALA A 210 17.05 38.96 27.44
CA ALA A 210 15.76 38.54 27.99
C ALA A 210 15.44 37.05 27.69
N PRO A 211 16.22 36.08 28.21
CA PRO A 211 15.92 34.67 28.02
C PRO A 211 14.71 34.20 28.83
N ILE A 212 13.87 33.36 28.23
CA ILE A 212 12.71 32.76 28.88
C ILE A 212 13.09 31.39 29.43
N VAL A 213 13.14 31.27 30.75
CA VAL A 213 13.49 30.04 31.48
C VAL A 213 12.25 29.17 31.70
N GLY A 214 12.38 27.86 31.45
CA GLY A 214 11.33 26.89 31.73
C GLY A 214 10.19 26.85 30.70
N ALA A 215 10.38 27.42 29.52
CA ALA A 215 9.46 27.26 28.40
C ALA A 215 9.48 25.79 27.96
N LEU A 216 8.31 25.14 27.93
CA LEU A 216 8.18 23.73 27.52
C LEU A 216 8.24 23.65 25.99
N ILE A 217 9.21 22.90 25.49
CA ILE A 217 9.36 22.56 24.08
C ILE A 217 8.99 21.09 23.89
N SER A 218 8.16 20.81 22.91
CA SER A 218 7.76 19.48 22.49
C SER A 218 8.33 19.21 21.11
N LEU A 219 8.79 17.98 20.88
CA LEU A 219 9.25 17.51 19.57
C LEU A 219 8.31 16.40 19.11
N PHE A 220 7.89 16.45 17.85
CA PHE A 220 7.05 15.47 17.20
C PHE A 220 7.78 14.84 16.00
N ASP A 221 7.42 13.58 15.72
CA ASP A 221 7.92 12.79 14.60
C ASP A 221 7.06 13.06 13.37
N GLY A 222 7.66 13.42 12.25
CA GLY A 222 7.00 13.72 10.98
C GLY A 222 6.56 15.17 10.78
N ALA A 223 6.34 15.53 9.51
CA ALA A 223 5.87 16.86 9.11
C ALA A 223 4.41 17.10 9.52
N GLY A 224 4.16 18.15 10.30
CA GLY A 224 2.81 18.56 10.71
C GLY A 224 2.16 17.63 11.75
N ALA A 225 2.97 16.83 12.44
CA ALA A 225 2.51 15.94 13.50
C ALA A 225 2.09 16.69 14.78
N ASP A 226 2.49 17.96 14.94
CA ASP A 226 2.02 18.84 16.01
C ASP A 226 0.52 19.19 15.87
N THR A 227 -0.34 18.30 16.37
CA THR A 227 -1.78 18.54 16.51
C THR A 227 -2.19 18.46 17.98
N ASP A 228 -3.30 19.12 18.35
CA ASP A 228 -3.82 19.13 19.74
C ASP A 228 -4.04 17.71 20.35
N ALA A 229 -4.09 16.66 19.53
CA ALA A 229 -4.27 15.27 19.94
C ALA A 229 -2.98 14.42 19.86
N ALA A 230 -1.89 14.94 19.30
CA ALA A 230 -0.65 14.20 19.11
C ALA A 230 0.14 14.08 20.42
N THR A 231 0.86 12.97 20.58
CA THR A 231 1.77 12.75 21.71
C THR A 231 3.20 13.03 21.23
N PRO A 232 3.94 13.96 21.85
CA PRO A 232 5.31 14.26 21.43
C PRO A 232 6.26 13.10 21.72
N ILE A 233 7.26 12.92 20.86
CA ILE A 233 8.33 11.92 21.05
C ILE A 233 9.30 12.34 22.16
N ALA A 234 9.41 13.65 22.42
CA ALA A 234 10.11 14.16 23.58
C ALA A 234 9.65 15.56 23.98
N THR A 235 9.96 15.91 25.24
CA THR A 235 9.79 17.28 25.74
C THR A 235 11.03 17.71 26.50
N THR A 236 11.35 19.00 26.43
CA THR A 236 12.40 19.63 27.23
C THR A 236 11.93 21.00 27.70
N ALA A 237 12.62 21.58 28.68
CA ALA A 237 12.36 22.95 29.13
C ALA A 237 13.60 23.79 28.93
N THR A 238 13.43 25.04 28.50
CA THR A 238 14.56 25.97 28.32
C THR A 238 15.31 26.21 29.62
N ASP A 239 16.64 26.31 29.52
CA ASP A 239 17.52 26.52 30.67
C ASP A 239 17.59 27.98 31.13
N GLU A 240 18.53 28.31 32.03
CA GLU A 240 18.72 29.67 32.55
C GLU A 240 19.13 30.70 31.48
N SER A 241 19.65 30.23 30.34
CA SER A 241 20.00 31.05 29.17
C SER A 241 18.89 31.08 28.12
N GLY A 242 17.77 30.40 28.37
CA GLY A 242 16.69 30.26 27.39
C GLY A 242 16.97 29.20 26.32
N ASP A 243 18.05 28.42 26.46
CA ASP A 243 18.49 27.43 25.47
C ASP A 243 17.75 26.10 25.64
N TYR A 244 17.52 25.39 24.53
CA TYR A 244 17.08 24.00 24.53
C TYR A 244 17.78 23.19 23.43
N CYS A 245 17.89 21.88 23.65
CA CYS A 245 18.41 20.93 22.66
C CYS A 245 17.77 19.55 22.80
N PHE A 246 17.52 18.92 21.66
CA PHE A 246 17.24 17.51 21.49
C PHE A 246 18.46 16.87 20.81
N TYR A 247 19.10 15.91 21.49
CA TYR A 247 20.32 15.27 21.01
C TYR A 247 20.06 13.88 20.46
N ASP A 248 21.01 13.39 19.68
CA ASP A 248 21.05 12.02 19.17
C ASP A 248 19.79 11.64 18.35
N LEU A 249 19.28 12.58 17.56
CA LEU A 249 18.11 12.37 16.69
C LEU A 249 18.52 11.54 15.46
N PRO A 250 17.81 10.46 15.12
CA PRO A 250 17.93 9.80 13.83
C PRO A 250 17.68 10.77 12.66
N VAL A 251 18.09 10.35 11.44
CA VAL A 251 17.60 10.98 10.21
C VAL A 251 16.08 10.85 10.16
N GLY A 252 15.42 11.83 9.55
CA GLY A 252 13.96 11.90 9.50
C GLY A 252 13.46 13.33 9.64
N THR A 253 12.16 13.47 9.44
CA THR A 253 11.45 14.75 9.48
C THR A 253 10.81 14.99 10.86
N TYR A 254 10.94 16.20 11.41
CA TYR A 254 10.44 16.54 12.77
C TYR A 254 9.65 17.85 12.78
N THR A 255 8.71 18.00 13.74
CA THR A 255 8.00 19.26 14.02
C THR A 255 7.99 19.68 15.49
#